data_AF-A0A1M3MJ25-F1
#
_entry.id   AF-A0A1M3MJ25-F1
#
_cell.length_a   1.000
_cell.length_b   1.000
_cell.length_c   1.000
_cell.angle_alpha   90.00
_cell.angle_beta   90.00
_cell.angle_gamma   90.00
#
_symmetry.space_group_name_H-M   'P 1'
#
loop_
_entity.id
_entity.type
_entity.pdbx_description
1 polymer ?
#
loop_
_entity_poly.entity_id
_entity_poly.type
_entity_poly.pdbx_seq_one_letter_code
_entity_poly.pdbx_strand_id
1 'polypeptide(L)'
;MESGEPFCAVFEDDAVFGKAAQAIFSSLDWLPASFDIIKLETYMRDTVVEKRAFVEIQGHSLRLLKAEHVGTGGYIISRQCAQRLLTESDKFSVPVDHFMFRAGKGPFADLNVLQMFPAICIQQQFMSVEAPASMIAPSAKAKLLRAAKLKRELMRPFKKIAYRVRAAVMNRFSGQLWGKVPFGQ
;
A
#
# COMPACT_ATOMS: atom_id res chain seq x y z
N MET A 1 16.44 -16.68 3.50
CA MET A 1 16.68 -16.95 2.06
C MET A 1 17.84 -17.92 1.95
N GLU A 2 17.59 -19.13 1.48
CA GLU A 2 18.63 -20.17 1.33
C GLU A 2 19.60 -19.85 0.18
N SER A 3 19.16 -19.10 -0.83
CA SER A 3 19.91 -18.77 -2.04
C SER A 3 21.15 -17.86 -1.85
N GLY A 4 21.36 -17.28 -0.67
CA GLY A 4 22.46 -16.32 -0.45
C GLY A 4 22.18 -14.87 -0.91
N GLU A 5 21.12 -14.64 -1.68
CA GLU A 5 20.79 -13.33 -2.25
C GLU A 5 20.56 -12.23 -1.19
N PRO A 6 20.92 -10.96 -1.48
CA PRO A 6 20.79 -9.84 -0.54
C PRO A 6 19.35 -9.36 -0.37
N PHE A 7 18.47 -9.68 -1.31
CA PHE A 7 17.04 -9.37 -1.28
C PHE A 7 16.27 -10.34 -2.19
N CYS A 8 14.94 -10.34 -2.08
CA CYS A 8 14.08 -10.99 -3.06
C CYS A 8 12.88 -10.10 -3.38
N ALA A 9 12.34 -10.27 -4.59
CA ALA A 9 11.03 -9.75 -4.94
C ALA A 9 9.98 -10.84 -4.73
N VAL A 10 8.85 -10.47 -4.11
CA VAL A 10 7.71 -11.33 -3.84
C VAL A 10 6.50 -10.72 -4.52
N PHE A 11 5.75 -11.55 -5.24
CA PHE A 11 4.49 -11.19 -5.89
C PHE A 11 3.47 -12.29 -5.66
N GLU A 12 2.22 -11.91 -5.48
CA GLU A 12 1.10 -12.85 -5.53
C GLU A 12 0.80 -13.27 -6.98
N ASP A 13 0.15 -14.42 -7.16
CA ASP A 13 -0.17 -15.00 -8.47
C ASP A 13 -1.16 -14.14 -9.26
N ASP A 14 -1.95 -13.31 -8.58
CA ASP A 14 -2.92 -12.37 -9.15
C ASP A 14 -2.35 -10.96 -9.41
N ALA A 15 -1.03 -10.78 -9.31
CA ALA A 15 -0.38 -9.49 -9.54
C ALA A 15 -0.42 -9.08 -11.02
N VAL A 16 -1.05 -7.93 -11.27
CA VAL A 16 -1.06 -7.26 -12.58
C VAL A 16 -0.03 -6.13 -12.59
N PHE A 17 0.83 -6.11 -13.60
CA PHE A 17 1.92 -5.14 -13.73
C PHE A 17 1.57 -3.98 -14.66
N GLY A 18 2.10 -2.81 -14.35
CA GLY A 18 2.04 -1.61 -15.19
C GLY A 18 3.02 -1.66 -16.37
N LYS A 19 2.86 -0.78 -17.38
CA LYS A 19 3.70 -0.78 -18.59
C LYS A 19 5.20 -0.64 -18.31
N ALA A 20 5.57 0.11 -17.27
CA ALA A 20 6.97 0.35 -16.94
C ALA A 20 7.67 -0.84 -16.28
N ALA A 21 6.96 -1.93 -15.96
CA ALA A 21 7.49 -3.01 -15.13
C ALA A 21 8.71 -3.68 -15.77
N GLN A 22 8.66 -3.96 -17.07
CA GLN A 22 9.79 -4.53 -17.80
C GLN A 22 11.04 -3.65 -17.71
N ALA A 23 10.89 -2.34 -17.90
CA ALA A 23 12.00 -1.38 -17.85
C ALA A 23 12.54 -1.17 -16.42
N ILE A 24 11.68 -1.26 -15.41
CA ILE A 24 12.08 -1.15 -13.99
C ILE A 24 12.83 -2.42 -13.55
N PHE A 25 12.42 -3.59 -13.99
CA PHE A 25 13.04 -4.86 -13.58
C PHE A 25 14.21 -5.29 -14.46
N SER A 26 14.46 -4.62 -15.59
CA SER A 26 15.63 -4.92 -16.44
C SER A 26 16.97 -4.51 -15.81
N SER A 27 16.97 -3.65 -14.80
CA SER A 27 18.12 -3.32 -13.97
C SER A 27 17.67 -3.09 -12.53
N LEU A 28 18.54 -3.40 -11.58
CA LEU A 28 18.32 -3.19 -10.15
C LEU A 28 19.17 -2.05 -9.57
N ASP A 29 19.83 -1.27 -10.43
CA ASP A 29 20.72 -0.17 -10.02
C ASP A 29 19.98 0.97 -9.28
N TRP A 30 18.65 1.01 -9.42
CA TRP A 30 17.79 1.96 -8.72
C TRP A 30 17.52 1.57 -7.26
N LEU A 31 17.86 0.34 -6.85
CA LEU A 31 17.67 -0.08 -5.46
C LEU A 31 18.58 0.75 -4.53
N PRO A 32 18.04 1.35 -3.46
CA PRO A 32 18.87 2.02 -2.47
C PRO A 32 19.85 1.05 -1.81
N ALA A 33 21.01 1.54 -1.39
CA ALA A 33 22.01 0.74 -0.69
C ALA A 33 21.48 0.15 0.64
N SER A 34 20.46 0.77 1.24
CA SER A 34 19.80 0.28 2.46
C SER A 34 18.30 0.51 2.38
N PHE A 35 17.54 -0.57 2.57
CA PHE A 35 16.09 -0.61 2.72
C PHE A 35 15.70 -1.90 3.46
N ASP A 36 14.53 -1.88 4.11
CA ASP A 36 13.94 -3.10 4.64
C ASP A 36 12.95 -3.70 3.64
N ILE A 37 12.00 -2.87 3.19
CA ILE A 37 10.96 -3.25 2.24
C ILE A 37 10.77 -2.13 1.21
N ILE A 38 10.64 -2.49 -0.06
CA ILE A 38 10.14 -1.62 -1.12
C ILE A 38 8.79 -2.18 -1.58
N LYS A 39 7.72 -1.48 -1.24
CA LYS A 39 6.35 -1.83 -1.65
C LYS A 39 6.14 -1.43 -3.10
N LEU A 40 5.80 -2.41 -3.92
CA LEU A 40 5.60 -2.27 -5.37
C LEU A 40 4.12 -2.14 -5.74
N GLU A 41 3.24 -2.65 -4.89
CA GLU A 41 1.80 -2.63 -5.13
C GLU A 41 1.10 -1.33 -4.71
N THR A 42 -0.10 -1.15 -5.25
CA THR A 42 -1.14 -0.30 -4.66
C THR A 42 -2.37 -1.11 -4.30
N TYR A 43 -2.95 -0.83 -3.13
CA TYR A 43 -4.23 -1.38 -2.69
C TYR A 43 -5.39 -0.40 -2.90
N MET A 44 -5.15 0.69 -3.67
CA MET A 44 -6.13 1.76 -3.95
C MET A 44 -6.79 2.36 -2.70
N ARG A 45 -6.11 2.29 -1.57
CA ARG A 45 -6.47 2.92 -0.29
C ARG A 45 -5.55 4.10 -0.01
N ASP A 46 -6.03 4.99 0.86
CA ASP A 46 -5.25 6.15 1.26
C ASP A 46 -4.09 5.73 2.16
N THR A 47 -2.94 6.31 1.91
CA THR A 47 -1.77 6.21 2.78
C THR A 47 -1.04 7.55 2.82
N VAL A 48 0.07 7.62 3.56
CA VAL A 48 0.93 8.79 3.67
C VAL A 48 2.34 8.38 3.27
N VAL A 49 2.93 9.10 2.32
CA VAL A 49 4.35 8.96 1.96
C VAL A 49 5.07 10.29 2.11
N GLU A 50 6.40 10.31 2.11
CA GLU A 50 7.15 11.55 2.02
C GLU A 50 7.05 12.21 0.64
N LYS A 51 7.02 13.55 0.62
CA LYS A 51 7.11 14.34 -0.62
C LYS A 51 8.47 14.24 -1.28
N ARG A 52 9.52 14.01 -0.51
CA ARG A 52 10.85 13.81 -1.05
C ARG A 52 10.93 12.41 -1.65
N ALA A 53 11.37 12.34 -2.91
CA ALA A 53 11.77 11.07 -3.52
C ALA A 53 13.18 10.70 -3.02
N PHE A 54 13.37 9.43 -2.69
CA PHE A 54 14.68 8.83 -2.45
C PHE A 54 15.37 8.51 -3.78
N VAL A 55 14.61 7.96 -4.73
CA VAL A 55 15.06 7.56 -6.06
C VAL A 55 13.94 7.89 -7.05
N GLU A 56 14.29 8.28 -8.27
CA GLU A 56 13.39 8.37 -9.42
C GLU A 56 13.80 7.37 -10.49
N ILE A 57 12.83 6.66 -11.07
CA ILE A 57 13.07 5.58 -12.03
C ILE A 57 11.86 5.42 -12.96
N GLN A 58 12.05 5.57 -14.27
CA GLN A 58 11.02 5.33 -15.30
C GLN A 58 9.67 6.04 -15.06
N GLY A 59 9.67 7.25 -14.49
CA GLY A 59 8.45 7.99 -14.12
C GLY A 59 7.81 7.56 -12.79
N HIS A 60 8.46 6.65 -12.05
CA HIS A 60 8.16 6.26 -10.69
C HIS A 60 9.18 6.87 -9.73
N SER A 61 8.84 6.85 -8.44
CA SER A 61 9.71 7.31 -7.38
C SER A 61 9.61 6.41 -6.15
N LEU A 62 10.70 6.21 -5.42
CA LEU A 62 10.66 5.60 -4.10
C LEU A 62 10.50 6.68 -3.05
N ARG A 63 9.51 6.52 -2.17
CA ARG A 63 9.18 7.50 -1.12
C ARG A 63 9.02 6.79 0.21
N LEU A 64 9.51 7.38 1.30
CA LEU A 64 9.35 6.77 2.62
C LEU A 64 7.87 6.68 2.98
N LEU A 65 7.41 5.49 3.38
CA LEU A 65 6.04 5.22 3.80
C LEU A 65 5.88 5.65 5.27
N LYS A 66 4.95 6.58 5.53
CA LYS A 66 4.74 7.21 6.86
C LYS A 66 3.46 6.76 7.54
N ALA A 67 2.57 6.08 6.82
CA ALA A 67 1.37 5.48 7.35
C ALA A 67 1.16 4.09 6.75
N GLU A 68 0.31 3.29 7.38
CA GLU A 68 -0.04 1.95 6.91
C GLU A 68 -0.52 1.98 5.47
N HIS A 69 -0.03 1.04 4.67
CA HIS A 69 -0.55 0.77 3.33
C HIS A 69 -0.73 -0.74 3.21
N VAL A 70 -1.97 -1.18 3.45
CA VAL A 70 -2.35 -2.60 3.54
C VAL A 70 -2.05 -3.33 2.23
N GLY A 71 -1.72 -4.62 2.32
CA GLY A 71 -1.57 -5.55 1.20
C GLY A 71 -0.14 -6.05 0.98
N THR A 72 0.00 -7.20 0.31
CA THR A 72 1.25 -7.95 0.10
C THR A 72 1.44 -8.44 -1.33
N GLY A 73 0.59 -8.03 -2.26
CA GLY A 73 0.58 -8.50 -3.65
C GLY A 73 1.86 -8.22 -4.44
N GLY A 74 2.69 -7.28 -3.99
CA GLY A 74 4.02 -7.08 -4.56
C GLY A 74 4.96 -6.21 -3.72
N TYR A 75 6.14 -6.74 -3.41
CA TYR A 75 7.20 -6.01 -2.69
C TYR A 75 8.59 -6.63 -2.91
N ILE A 76 9.64 -5.84 -2.62
CA ILE A 76 11.02 -6.31 -2.49
C ILE A 76 11.37 -6.25 -1.01
N ILE A 77 12.00 -7.29 -0.48
CA ILE A 77 12.43 -7.36 0.93
C ILE A 77 13.92 -7.68 1.02
N SER A 78 14.64 -6.97 1.87
CA SER A 78 16.04 -7.27 2.15
C SER A 78 16.16 -8.57 2.95
N ARG A 79 17.28 -9.28 2.76
CA ARG A 79 17.56 -10.53 3.49
C ARG A 79 17.50 -10.32 5.01
N GLN A 80 18.08 -9.22 5.48
CA GLN A 80 18.11 -8.88 6.90
C GLN A 80 16.69 -8.67 7.44
N CYS A 81 15.86 -7.92 6.72
CA CYS A 81 14.46 -7.73 7.10
C CYS A 81 13.69 -9.06 7.10
N ALA A 82 13.84 -9.87 6.05
CA ALA A 82 13.18 -11.18 5.98
C ALA A 82 13.57 -12.10 7.15
N GLN A 83 14.85 -12.14 7.54
CA GLN A 83 15.32 -12.92 8.69
C GLN A 83 14.77 -12.39 10.02
N ARG A 84 14.74 -11.06 10.19
CA ARG A 84 14.15 -10.41 11.36
C ARG A 84 12.67 -10.78 11.49
N LEU A 85 11.90 -10.60 10.42
CA LEU A 85 10.47 -10.91 10.40
C LEU A 85 10.20 -12.40 10.63
N LEU A 86 11.01 -13.30 10.09
CA LEU A 86 10.89 -14.74 10.35
C LEU A 86 11.10 -15.06 11.84
N THR A 87 12.15 -14.51 12.43
CA THR A 87 12.45 -14.69 13.88
C THR A 87 11.37 -14.10 14.78
N GLU A 88 10.76 -12.99 14.37
CA GLU A 88 9.66 -12.37 15.10
C GLU A 88 8.33 -13.10 14.89
N SER A 89 8.13 -13.74 13.73
CA SER A 89 6.91 -14.51 13.44
C SER A 89 6.75 -15.72 14.37
N ASP A 90 7.86 -16.33 14.82
CA ASP A 90 7.84 -17.38 15.84
C ASP A 90 7.27 -16.90 17.19
N LYS A 91 7.22 -15.58 17.42
CA LYS A 91 6.76 -14.97 18.68
C LYS A 91 5.31 -14.46 18.61
N PHE A 92 4.71 -14.34 17.41
CA PHE A 92 3.39 -13.75 17.23
C PHE A 92 2.46 -14.63 16.38
N SER A 93 1.26 -14.91 16.88
CA SER A 93 0.23 -15.72 16.21
C SER A 93 -0.54 -14.98 15.09
N VAL A 94 0.05 -13.96 14.47
CA VAL A 94 -0.61 -13.14 13.44
C VAL A 94 0.00 -13.46 12.07
N PRO A 95 -0.79 -13.55 10.99
CA PRO A 95 -0.24 -13.72 9.64
C PRO A 95 0.83 -12.67 9.30
N VAL A 96 1.91 -13.09 8.63
CA VAL A 96 3.12 -12.30 8.36
C VAL A 96 2.79 -11.05 7.53
N ASP A 97 1.82 -11.14 6.64
CA ASP A 97 1.27 -10.04 5.83
C ASP A 97 0.67 -8.91 6.68
N HIS A 98 -0.13 -9.25 7.68
CA HIS A 98 -0.67 -8.29 8.64
C HIS A 98 0.39 -7.71 9.58
N PHE A 99 1.51 -8.42 9.75
CA PHE A 99 2.65 -7.98 10.56
C PHE A 99 3.56 -7.00 9.79
N MET A 100 3.73 -7.21 8.49
CA MET A 100 4.66 -6.46 7.63
C MET A 100 4.24 -5.02 7.32
N PHE A 101 2.97 -4.62 7.46
CA PHE A 101 2.51 -3.30 7.02
C PHE A 101 1.68 -2.49 8.03
N ARG A 102 1.51 -2.97 9.27
CA ARG A 102 0.78 -2.22 10.31
C ARG A 102 1.63 -1.09 10.88
N ALA A 103 1.35 0.14 10.45
CA ALA A 103 2.02 1.32 11.00
C ALA A 103 1.68 1.58 12.46
N GLY A 104 2.71 1.83 13.27
CA GLY A 104 2.60 2.33 14.64
C GLY A 104 2.44 1.27 15.74
N LYS A 105 2.47 -0.03 15.42
CA LYS A 105 2.58 -1.12 16.40
C LYS A 105 3.36 -2.30 15.80
N GLY A 106 4.31 -2.85 16.55
CA GLY A 106 5.19 -3.93 16.07
C GLY A 106 6.43 -3.41 15.32
N PRO A 107 7.17 -4.28 14.61
CA PRO A 107 8.48 -3.97 14.06
C PRO A 107 8.45 -2.94 12.94
N PHE A 108 7.29 -2.74 12.30
CA PHE A 108 7.10 -1.75 11.23
C PHE A 108 7.49 -0.33 11.64
N ALA A 109 7.37 0.03 12.92
CA ALA A 109 7.80 1.34 13.40
C ALA A 109 9.33 1.56 13.21
N ASP A 110 10.09 0.46 13.19
CA ASP A 110 11.55 0.45 13.05
C ASP A 110 12.01 0.01 11.66
N LEU A 111 11.10 -0.22 10.71
CA LEU A 111 11.45 -0.64 9.35
C LEU A 111 11.52 0.58 8.41
N ASN A 112 12.58 0.63 7.61
CA ASN A 112 12.71 1.54 6.48
C ASN A 112 11.91 1.00 5.29
N VAL A 113 10.61 1.33 5.27
CA VAL A 113 9.68 0.91 4.21
C VAL A 113 9.49 2.02 3.19
N LEU A 114 9.86 1.74 1.95
CA LEU A 114 9.68 2.64 0.81
C LEU A 114 8.47 2.20 0.00
N GLN A 115 7.69 3.16 -0.49
CA GLN A 115 6.60 2.96 -1.42
C GLN A 115 7.02 3.44 -2.81
N MET A 116 6.87 2.57 -3.81
CA MET A 116 6.96 2.98 -5.22
C MET A 116 5.71 3.79 -5.59
N PHE A 117 5.93 4.99 -6.13
CA PHE A 117 4.89 5.96 -6.43
C PHE A 117 5.11 6.58 -7.83
N PRO A 118 4.22 6.33 -8.82
CA PRO A 118 3.10 5.38 -8.82
C PRO A 118 3.52 3.94 -8.46
N ALA A 119 2.59 3.09 -8.04
CA ALA A 119 2.84 1.66 -7.84
C ALA A 119 3.01 0.95 -9.20
N ILE A 120 3.85 -0.09 -9.25
CA ILE A 120 4.13 -0.84 -10.49
C ILE A 120 3.27 -2.10 -10.63
N CYS A 121 2.65 -2.56 -9.55
CA CYS A 121 1.67 -3.65 -9.61
C CYS A 121 0.40 -3.34 -8.80
N ILE A 122 -0.63 -4.12 -9.07
CA ILE A 122 -1.93 -4.12 -8.37
C ILE A 122 -2.51 -5.53 -8.47
N GLN A 123 -3.20 -5.99 -7.46
CA GLN A 123 -3.89 -7.28 -7.53
C GLN A 123 -5.09 -7.20 -8.47
N GLN A 124 -5.34 -8.26 -9.25
CA GLN A 124 -6.41 -8.30 -10.26
C GLN A 124 -7.79 -7.92 -9.68
N GLN A 125 -8.06 -8.28 -8.42
CA GLN A 125 -9.30 -7.94 -7.72
C GLN A 125 -9.54 -6.43 -7.54
N PHE A 126 -8.50 -5.59 -7.63
CA PHE A 126 -8.61 -4.12 -7.52
C PHE A 126 -8.57 -3.39 -8.88
N MET A 127 -8.37 -4.12 -9.99
CA MET A 127 -8.38 -3.54 -11.34
C MET A 127 -9.78 -3.15 -11.80
N SER A 128 -10.84 -3.77 -11.26
CA SER A 128 -12.21 -3.36 -11.54
C SER A 128 -12.53 -2.05 -10.83
N VAL A 129 -12.46 -0.95 -11.58
CA VAL A 129 -13.04 0.33 -11.21
C VAL A 129 -14.54 0.09 -10.96
N GLU A 130 -14.95 0.22 -9.70
CA GLU A 130 -16.29 -0.06 -9.15
C GLU A 130 -16.59 -1.53 -8.82
N ALA A 131 -16.23 -1.98 -7.62
CA ALA A 131 -16.97 -3.05 -6.97
C ALA A 131 -18.33 -2.51 -6.49
N PRO A 132 -19.48 -2.99 -7.03
CA PRO A 132 -20.77 -2.74 -6.42
C PRO A 132 -20.78 -3.46 -5.08
N ALA A 133 -21.26 -2.79 -4.04
CA ALA A 133 -21.44 -3.38 -2.72
C ALA A 133 -22.19 -4.72 -2.86
N SER A 134 -21.60 -5.80 -2.33
CA SER A 134 -22.18 -7.14 -2.36
C SER A 134 -23.62 -7.12 -1.83
N MET A 135 -24.52 -7.74 -2.58
CA MET A 135 -25.92 -7.93 -2.19
C MET A 135 -25.99 -9.01 -1.11
N ILE A 136 -26.29 -8.59 0.12
CA ILE A 136 -26.73 -9.50 1.19
C ILE A 136 -28.26 -9.48 1.22
N ALA A 137 -28.87 -10.66 1.17
CA ALA A 137 -30.32 -10.87 1.15
C ALA A 137 -31.04 -10.23 2.37
N PRO A 138 -32.30 -9.76 2.23
CA PRO A 138 -32.94 -8.97 3.27
C PRO A 138 -33.49 -9.85 4.40
N SER A 139 -33.08 -9.54 5.64
CA SER A 139 -33.82 -9.90 6.86
C SER A 139 -34.47 -8.66 7.48
N ALA A 140 -35.36 -8.85 8.46
CA ALA A 140 -36.26 -7.85 9.04
C ALA A 140 -35.62 -6.54 9.59
N LYS A 141 -34.29 -6.38 9.56
CA LYS A 141 -33.53 -5.15 9.87
C LYS A 141 -33.57 -4.08 8.74
N ALA A 142 -34.34 -4.29 7.67
CA ALA A 142 -34.31 -3.47 6.45
C ALA A 142 -34.69 -1.97 6.64
N LYS A 143 -35.58 -1.61 7.57
CA LYS A 143 -36.02 -0.20 7.76
C LYS A 143 -34.95 0.67 8.42
N LEU A 144 -34.28 0.18 9.46
CA LEU A 144 -33.19 0.89 10.15
C LEU A 144 -31.97 1.05 9.23
N LEU A 145 -31.66 0.00 8.44
CA LEU A 145 -30.61 0.01 7.42
C LEU A 145 -30.90 1.00 6.29
N ARG A 146 -32.17 1.19 5.88
CA ARG A 146 -32.56 2.18 4.85
C ARG A 146 -32.34 3.62 5.31
N ALA A 147 -32.75 3.98 6.53
CA ALA A 147 -32.50 5.31 7.08
C ALA A 147 -31.01 5.59 7.27
N ALA A 148 -30.26 4.60 7.78
CA ALA A 148 -28.81 4.67 7.90
C ALA A 148 -28.12 4.79 6.52
N LYS A 149 -28.62 4.08 5.50
CA LYS A 149 -28.12 4.15 4.12
C LYS A 149 -28.38 5.52 3.50
N LEU A 150 -29.57 6.11 3.70
CA LEU A 150 -29.90 7.44 3.22
C LEU A 150 -29.05 8.53 3.90
N LYS A 151 -28.92 8.50 5.23
CA LYS A 151 -28.02 9.40 5.97
C LYS A 151 -26.57 9.24 5.50
N ARG A 152 -26.11 8.01 5.26
CA ARG A 152 -24.77 7.73 4.74
C ARG A 152 -24.57 8.32 3.35
N GLU A 153 -25.55 8.21 2.46
CA GLU A 153 -25.51 8.77 1.11
C GLU A 153 -25.54 10.31 1.12
N LEU A 154 -26.37 10.92 1.99
CA LEU A 154 -26.41 12.38 2.19
C LEU A 154 -25.12 12.93 2.79
N MET A 155 -24.50 12.22 3.74
CA MET A 155 -23.22 12.62 4.34
C MET A 155 -22.01 12.33 3.44
N ARG A 156 -22.18 11.50 2.41
CA ARG A 156 -21.11 11.10 1.48
C ARG A 156 -20.44 12.30 0.79
N PRO A 157 -21.16 13.27 0.19
CA PRO A 157 -20.53 14.47 -0.39
C PRO A 157 -19.78 15.29 0.65
N PHE A 158 -20.35 15.52 1.84
CA PHE A 158 -19.68 16.29 2.91
C PHE A 158 -18.40 15.62 3.38
N LYS A 159 -18.41 14.29 3.60
CA LYS A 159 -17.20 13.53 3.93
C LYS A 159 -16.15 13.61 2.83
N LYS A 160 -16.55 13.53 1.56
CA LYS A 160 -15.64 13.72 0.42
C LYS A 160 -15.02 15.12 0.39
N ILE A 161 -15.82 16.16 0.64
CA ILE A 161 -15.34 17.55 0.67
C ILE A 161 -14.36 17.74 1.85
N ALA A 162 -14.74 17.32 3.05
CA ALA A 162 -13.87 17.41 4.23
C ALA A 162 -12.56 16.64 4.03
N TYR A 163 -12.62 15.44 3.43
CA TYR A 163 -11.45 14.67 3.01
C TYR A 163 -10.57 15.49 2.05
N ARG A 164 -11.13 16.09 0.99
CA ARG A 164 -10.35 16.87 0.00
C ARG A 164 -9.70 18.09 0.63
N VAL A 165 -10.40 18.78 1.53
CA VAL A 165 -9.84 19.93 2.27
C VAL A 165 -8.69 19.45 3.16
N ARG A 166 -8.88 18.38 3.93
CA ARG A 166 -7.81 17.82 4.78
C ARG A 166 -6.61 17.37 3.94
N ALA A 167 -6.84 16.71 2.81
CA ALA A 167 -5.80 16.33 1.86
C ALA A 167 -5.02 17.53 1.38
N ALA A 168 -5.71 18.57 0.89
CA ALA A 168 -5.10 19.77 0.37
C ALA A 168 -4.25 20.49 1.44
N VAL A 169 -4.76 20.58 2.68
CA VAL A 169 -4.04 21.19 3.80
C VAL A 169 -2.78 20.38 4.14
N MET A 170 -2.90 19.07 4.37
CA MET A 170 -1.74 18.23 4.69
C MET A 170 -0.72 18.24 3.55
N ASN A 171 -1.17 18.10 2.31
CA ASN A 171 -0.31 18.09 1.12
C ASN A 171 0.28 19.46 0.80
N ARG A 172 -0.20 20.56 1.38
CA ARG A 172 0.38 21.90 1.17
C ARG A 172 1.35 22.27 2.29
N PHE A 173 0.99 21.99 3.53
CA PHE A 173 1.71 22.49 4.71
C PHE A 173 2.62 21.47 5.39
N SER A 174 2.65 20.20 4.93
CA SER A 174 3.58 19.18 5.44
C SER A 174 4.60 18.74 4.39
N GLY A 175 5.68 18.09 4.85
CA GLY A 175 6.61 17.34 3.99
C GLY A 175 6.06 16.00 3.49
N GLN A 176 4.76 15.74 3.65
CA GLN A 176 4.11 14.46 3.36
C GLN A 176 3.09 14.60 2.23
N LEU A 177 2.86 13.49 1.52
CA LEU A 177 1.79 13.31 0.55
C LEU A 177 0.81 12.31 1.12
N TRP A 178 -0.41 12.77 1.36
CA TRP A 178 -1.55 11.94 1.69
C TRP A 178 -2.46 11.75 0.49
N GLY A 179 -2.84 10.50 0.27
CA GLY A 179 -3.75 10.11 -0.78
C GLY A 179 -3.52 8.66 -1.18
N LYS A 180 -4.15 8.27 -2.27
CA LYS A 180 -3.95 6.94 -2.86
C LYS A 180 -2.65 6.90 -3.64
N VAL A 181 -1.94 5.78 -3.55
CA VAL A 181 -0.86 5.47 -4.48
C VAL A 181 -1.50 5.11 -5.83
N PRO A 182 -1.28 5.88 -6.90
CA PRO A 182 -1.84 5.54 -8.20
C PRO A 182 -1.17 4.28 -8.76
N PHE A 183 -1.89 3.49 -9.54
CA PHE A 183 -1.29 2.42 -10.34
C PHE A 183 -0.69 3.04 -11.61
N GLY A 184 0.60 2.80 -11.87
CA GLY A 184 1.31 3.31 -13.05
C GLY A 184 0.95 2.51 -14.29
N GLN A 185 -0.02 2.98 -15.08
CA GLN A 185 -0.52 2.29 -16.27
C GLN A 185 0.41 2.33 -17.47
#